data_AF-A0A2N6QRT3-F1
#
_entry.id   AF-A0A2N6QRT3-F1
#
_cell.length_a   1.000
_cell.length_b   1.000
_cell.length_c   1.000
_cell.angle_alpha   90.00
_cell.angle_beta   90.00
_cell.angle_gamma   90.00
#
_symmetry.space_group_name_H-M   'P 1'
#
loop_
_entity.id
_entity.type
_entity.pdbx_description
1 polymer ?
#
loop_
_entity_poly.entity_id
_entity_poly.type
_entity_poly.pdbx_seq_one_letter_code
_entity_poly.pdbx_strand_id
1 'polypeptide(L)'
;MKAKKIVLALFLSALSFQSATASSVADYKVVPMPKEITATAKKDFTLTAATPIVYPEGNADMKRNAEFLAQYIREVTGIQVSTTTSKSKNAITLSLNKKIKEDEGYVITVTNKGILVAGKTPNGIFYGIQTLRKSLPTQKTENQITFPGVVIKDAPRFGYRGGMLDCGRHFFPLDFVKKYIDLLALHNMNVFHWHLSEDQGWRIEIKKYPKLTEVGSVRSETVIGHNSAVYDGVPYGGFYTQDQAREIVKYAADRYITVIPEIDMPGHMLAALASYPELGCTGGPYKVSTSWGIFDDVLCLGNEKTYQFCQDVLGELIDIFPSKLINIGGDESPRVRWEKCPKCQKVMKDHNLPVKKLQGYFTNRIEKFVNSKGRSIIGWDEILDGDINQSATVMSWRGVAPGIKAAKRGHDVVMSPTTYAYFDYYQTDKRASEPLLIGGNLPIEKTYSFDPLPDTLSVDVRNHIIGVQANLWTEYIAYPNLAEYQLLPRLAAISEIQWSDKKKDFPEFKERLTRFVRFYDLYDYVYAKHLWKK
;
A
#
# COMPACT_ATOMS: atom_id res chain seq x y z
N MET A 1 -39.27 83.77 29.91
CA MET A 1 -39.10 83.58 28.45
C MET A 1 -37.63 83.74 28.08
N LYS A 2 -37.12 82.84 27.22
CA LYS A 2 -35.79 82.76 26.57
C LYS A 2 -34.87 81.65 27.13
N ALA A 3 -35.02 80.47 26.54
CA ALA A 3 -34.10 79.34 26.63
C ALA A 3 -32.94 79.52 25.62
N LYS A 4 -31.71 79.22 26.06
CA LYS A 4 -30.50 79.16 25.22
C LYS A 4 -30.42 77.80 24.52
N LYS A 5 -30.15 77.81 23.21
CA LYS A 5 -29.83 76.63 22.39
C LYS A 5 -28.35 76.27 22.58
N ILE A 6 -28.07 75.00 22.88
CA ILE A 6 -26.74 74.38 22.73
C ILE A 6 -26.86 73.39 21.57
N VAL A 7 -26.03 73.59 20.54
CA VAL A 7 -25.88 72.68 19.40
C VAL A 7 -24.70 71.77 19.70
N LEU A 8 -24.95 70.46 19.83
CA LEU A 8 -23.91 69.44 19.96
C LEU A 8 -23.69 68.80 18.57
N ALA A 9 -22.51 69.02 17.99
CA ALA A 9 -22.07 68.37 16.76
C ALA A 9 -21.47 67.00 17.09
N LEU A 10 -22.08 65.93 16.57
CA LEU A 10 -21.59 64.55 16.64
C LEU A 10 -20.73 64.26 15.41
N PHE A 11 -19.41 64.19 15.59
CA PHE A 11 -18.48 63.60 14.61
C PHE A 11 -18.55 62.08 14.73
N LEU A 12 -19.21 61.41 13.77
CA LEU A 12 -19.06 59.96 13.58
C LEU A 12 -17.79 59.70 12.76
N SER A 13 -16.76 59.18 13.42
CA SER A 13 -15.60 58.59 12.75
C SER A 13 -15.95 57.16 12.33
N ALA A 14 -16.11 56.94 11.02
CA ALA A 14 -16.23 55.60 10.47
C ALA A 14 -14.85 54.94 10.46
N LEU A 15 -14.53 54.17 11.52
CA LEU A 15 -13.47 53.18 11.47
C LEU A 15 -13.91 52.02 10.58
N SER A 16 -13.52 52.07 9.31
CA SER A 16 -13.54 50.91 8.42
C SER A 16 -12.52 49.89 8.93
N PHE A 17 -12.99 48.91 9.71
CA PHE A 17 -12.28 47.66 9.94
C PHE A 17 -12.16 46.92 8.61
N GLN A 18 -11.08 47.14 7.88
CA GLN A 18 -10.61 46.18 6.88
C GLN A 18 -10.19 44.93 7.66
N SER A 19 -11.08 43.94 7.70
CA SER A 19 -10.75 42.59 8.10
C SER A 19 -9.70 42.11 7.10
N ALA A 20 -8.41 42.14 7.48
CA ALA A 20 -7.39 41.42 6.74
C ALA A 20 -7.80 39.95 6.80
N THR A 21 -8.44 39.45 5.76
CA THR A 21 -8.68 38.02 5.57
C THR A 21 -7.30 37.37 5.61
N ALA A 22 -6.98 36.70 6.71
CA ALA A 22 -5.74 35.95 6.84
C ALA A 22 -5.68 34.96 5.67
N SER A 23 -4.79 35.18 4.71
CA SER A 23 -4.60 34.22 3.63
C SER A 23 -4.07 32.94 4.26
N SER A 24 -4.76 31.83 4.04
CA SER A 24 -4.19 30.52 4.35
C SER A 24 -2.94 30.27 3.49
N VAL A 25 -1.92 29.67 4.11
CA VAL A 25 -0.59 29.50 3.53
C VAL A 25 -0.29 28.00 3.40
N ALA A 26 0.17 27.58 2.22
CA ALA A 26 0.61 26.21 1.99
C ALA A 26 1.92 25.91 2.72
N ASP A 27 2.07 24.68 3.21
CA ASP A 27 3.26 24.25 3.96
C ASP A 27 3.87 22.98 3.36
N TYR A 28 5.09 23.11 2.86
CA TYR A 28 5.81 22.05 2.14
C TYR A 28 6.44 20.97 3.03
N LYS A 29 6.38 21.11 4.37
CA LYS A 29 6.82 20.08 5.32
C LYS A 29 5.80 18.93 5.41
N VAL A 30 5.61 18.21 4.31
CA VAL A 30 4.60 17.14 4.16
C VAL A 30 5.11 15.77 4.62
N VAL A 31 4.22 14.77 4.65
CA VAL A 31 4.58 13.35 4.88
C VAL A 31 4.33 12.54 3.60
N PRO A 32 5.30 11.78 3.07
CA PRO A 32 6.72 11.78 3.45
C PRO A 32 7.41 13.12 3.14
N MET A 33 8.53 13.40 3.82
CA MET A 33 9.34 14.62 3.69
C MET A 33 10.10 14.62 2.36
N PRO A 34 9.94 15.67 1.54
CA PRO A 34 10.73 15.81 0.32
C PRO A 34 12.24 15.88 0.60
N LYS A 35 13.04 15.33 -0.31
CA LYS A 35 14.51 15.31 -0.22
C LYS A 35 15.13 16.70 -0.07
N GLU A 36 14.79 17.63 -0.95
CA GLU A 36 15.31 19.01 -0.92
C GLU A 36 14.16 20.02 -0.99
N ILE A 37 14.12 20.97 -0.05
CA ILE A 37 13.20 22.11 -0.05
C ILE A 37 14.04 23.37 0.13
N THR A 38 14.07 24.22 -0.89
CA THR A 38 14.87 25.46 -0.89
C THR A 38 13.94 26.66 -1.03
N ALA A 39 13.79 27.44 0.03
CA ALA A 39 13.08 28.72 -0.04
C ALA A 39 13.80 29.65 -1.04
N THR A 40 13.01 30.45 -1.76
CA THR A 40 13.56 31.40 -2.74
C THR A 40 13.16 32.83 -2.37
N ALA A 41 13.99 33.80 -2.74
CA ALA A 41 13.64 35.23 -2.60
C ALA A 41 12.53 35.69 -3.56
N LYS A 42 11.97 34.78 -4.38
CA LYS A 42 10.87 35.10 -5.28
C LYS A 42 9.59 35.27 -4.44
N LYS A 43 8.77 36.24 -4.85
CA LYS A 43 7.45 36.47 -4.23
C LYS A 43 6.55 35.24 -4.37
N ASP A 44 5.66 35.11 -3.41
CA ASP A 44 4.68 34.03 -3.30
C ASP A 44 3.71 33.99 -4.48
N PHE A 45 3.07 32.84 -4.66
CA PHE A 45 2.01 32.63 -5.64
C PHE A 45 0.65 32.53 -4.95
N THR A 46 -0.37 33.18 -5.48
CA THR A 46 -1.74 33.08 -4.96
C THR A 46 -2.59 32.22 -5.90
N LEU A 47 -3.01 31.05 -5.40
CA LEU A 47 -3.99 30.18 -6.04
C LEU A 47 -5.39 30.74 -5.82
N THR A 48 -6.17 30.86 -6.90
CA THR A 48 -7.61 31.22 -6.85
C THR A 48 -8.39 30.36 -7.84
N ALA A 49 -9.72 30.52 -7.89
CA ALA A 49 -10.55 29.85 -8.91
C ALA A 49 -10.17 30.23 -10.36
N ALA A 50 -9.50 31.38 -10.56
CA ALA A 50 -9.02 31.82 -11.86
C ALA A 50 -7.68 31.18 -12.28
N THR A 51 -7.04 30.37 -11.41
CA THR A 51 -5.77 29.70 -11.70
C THR A 51 -6.03 28.40 -12.46
N PRO A 52 -5.71 28.29 -13.77
CA PRO A 52 -5.88 27.03 -14.48
C PRO A 52 -4.72 26.07 -14.19
N ILE A 53 -4.99 24.77 -14.37
CA ILE A 53 -3.97 23.73 -14.45
C ILE A 53 -3.69 23.44 -15.93
N VAL A 54 -2.46 23.72 -16.35
CA VAL A 54 -1.99 23.54 -17.72
C VAL A 54 -1.27 22.20 -17.84
N TYR A 55 -1.61 21.39 -18.84
CA TYR A 55 -0.95 20.12 -19.14
C TYR A 55 -0.65 19.98 -20.65
N PRO A 56 0.29 19.09 -21.05
CA PRO A 56 0.62 18.88 -22.46
C PRO A 56 -0.55 18.30 -23.26
N GLU A 57 -0.85 18.90 -24.41
CA GLU A 57 -1.88 18.41 -25.34
C GLU A 57 -1.56 16.99 -25.85
N GLY A 58 -2.60 16.19 -26.07
CA GLY A 58 -2.48 14.83 -26.61
C GLY A 58 -1.94 13.78 -25.64
N ASN A 59 -1.67 14.12 -24.37
CA ASN A 59 -1.18 13.16 -23.37
C ASN A 59 -2.26 12.82 -22.33
N ALA A 60 -2.83 11.62 -22.43
CA ALA A 60 -3.93 11.15 -21.58
C ALA A 60 -3.55 11.03 -20.10
N ASP A 61 -2.34 10.54 -19.80
CA ASP A 61 -1.85 10.43 -18.42
C ASP A 61 -1.70 11.81 -17.77
N MET A 62 -1.22 12.80 -18.54
CA MET A 62 -1.08 14.18 -18.09
C MET A 62 -2.42 14.88 -17.88
N LYS A 63 -3.40 14.60 -18.74
CA LYS A 63 -4.78 15.05 -18.55
C LYS A 63 -5.35 14.49 -17.24
N ARG A 64 -5.23 13.18 -17.02
CA ARG A 64 -5.67 12.52 -15.78
C ARG A 64 -4.98 13.11 -14.54
N ASN A 65 -3.67 13.37 -14.62
CA ASN A 65 -2.93 14.04 -13.54
C ASN A 65 -3.45 15.46 -13.26
N ALA A 66 -3.76 16.25 -14.29
CA ALA A 66 -4.34 17.58 -14.12
C ALA A 66 -5.73 17.52 -13.47
N GLU A 67 -6.55 16.54 -13.86
CA GLU A 67 -7.87 16.29 -13.29
C GLU A 67 -7.78 15.87 -11.81
N PHE A 68 -6.83 15.00 -11.45
CA PHE A 68 -6.56 14.66 -10.05
C PHE A 68 -6.16 15.88 -9.23
N LEU A 69 -5.24 16.71 -9.73
CA LEU A 69 -4.84 17.92 -9.02
C LEU A 69 -6.02 18.88 -8.83
N ALA A 70 -6.85 19.08 -9.87
CA ALA A 70 -8.06 19.90 -9.78
C ALA A 70 -9.03 19.35 -8.72
N GLN A 71 -9.26 18.03 -8.74
CA GLN A 71 -10.09 17.34 -7.78
C GLN A 71 -9.56 17.52 -6.35
N TYR A 72 -8.26 17.30 -6.12
CA TYR A 72 -7.66 17.42 -4.79
C TYR A 72 -7.71 18.86 -4.25
N ILE A 73 -7.46 19.87 -5.09
CA ILE A 73 -7.62 21.27 -4.69
C ILE A 73 -9.08 21.51 -4.25
N ARG A 74 -10.06 21.10 -5.07
CA ARG A 74 -11.48 21.25 -4.75
C ARG A 74 -11.88 20.55 -3.46
N GLU A 75 -11.43 19.30 -3.27
CA GLU A 75 -11.76 18.52 -2.07
C GLU A 75 -11.19 19.13 -0.79
N VAL A 76 -9.95 19.61 -0.85
CA VAL A 76 -9.20 20.09 0.32
C VAL A 76 -9.56 21.52 0.69
N THR A 77 -9.74 22.40 -0.30
CA THR A 77 -9.91 23.84 -0.06
C THR A 77 -11.27 24.39 -0.47
N GLY A 78 -12.04 23.65 -1.29
CA GLY A 78 -13.28 24.15 -1.91
C GLY A 78 -13.07 24.95 -3.20
N ILE A 79 -11.83 25.34 -3.54
CA ILE A 79 -11.53 26.13 -4.73
C ILE A 79 -11.70 25.26 -5.99
N GLN A 80 -12.53 25.71 -6.92
CA GLN A 80 -12.70 25.06 -8.21
C GLN A 80 -11.77 25.68 -9.24
N VAL A 81 -10.83 24.88 -9.75
CA VAL A 81 -9.91 25.27 -10.82
C VAL A 81 -10.23 24.49 -12.09
N SER A 82 -9.96 25.10 -13.25
CA SER A 82 -10.12 24.45 -14.56
C SER A 82 -8.82 23.78 -15.01
N THR A 83 -8.94 22.78 -15.90
CA THR A 83 -7.80 22.19 -16.60
C THR A 83 -7.80 22.67 -18.06
N THR A 84 -6.62 22.85 -18.66
CA THR A 84 -6.48 23.30 -20.05
C THR A 84 -5.15 22.85 -20.66
N THR A 85 -5.08 22.79 -21.98
CA THR A 85 -3.83 22.60 -22.73
C THR A 85 -3.21 23.93 -23.16
N SER A 86 -3.99 25.02 -23.15
CA SER A 86 -3.56 26.35 -23.55
C SER A 86 -2.61 26.95 -22.52
N LYS A 87 -1.51 27.53 -23.00
CA LYS A 87 -0.60 28.31 -22.13
C LYS A 87 -1.37 29.44 -21.45
N SER A 88 -1.22 29.56 -20.14
CA SER A 88 -1.82 30.64 -19.36
C SER A 88 -0.79 31.28 -18.43
N LYS A 89 -1.00 32.57 -18.14
CA LYS A 89 -0.34 33.24 -17.01
C LYS A 89 -1.03 32.82 -15.72
N ASN A 90 -0.32 32.93 -14.59
CA ASN A 90 -0.86 32.63 -13.25
C ASN A 90 -1.48 31.23 -13.16
N ALA A 91 -0.72 30.21 -13.59
CA ALA A 91 -1.19 28.84 -13.73
C ALA A 91 -0.37 27.86 -12.88
N ILE A 92 -0.94 26.69 -12.62
CA ILE A 92 -0.15 25.50 -12.26
C ILE A 92 0.16 24.75 -13.57
N THR A 93 1.43 24.56 -13.90
CA THR A 93 1.85 23.88 -15.13
C THR A 93 2.43 22.52 -14.81
N LEU A 94 1.90 21.47 -15.42
CA LEU A 94 2.46 20.13 -15.40
C LEU A 94 3.32 19.93 -16.64
N SER A 95 4.58 19.50 -16.49
CA SER A 95 5.51 19.41 -17.62
C SER A 95 6.45 18.21 -17.53
N LEU A 96 6.66 17.53 -18.64
CA LEU A 96 7.68 16.48 -18.73
C LEU A 96 9.07 17.10 -18.89
N ASN A 97 10.03 16.60 -18.13
CA ASN A 97 11.42 17.05 -18.17
C ASN A 97 12.39 15.87 -18.14
N LYS A 98 12.90 15.49 -19.31
CA LYS A 98 13.86 14.39 -19.48
C LYS A 98 15.22 14.60 -18.79
N LYS A 99 15.50 15.80 -18.26
CA LYS A 99 16.74 16.09 -17.51
C LYS A 99 16.69 15.61 -16.05
N ILE A 100 15.49 15.36 -15.51
CA ILE A 100 15.33 14.68 -14.22
C ILE A 100 15.81 13.24 -14.41
N LYS A 101 16.64 12.73 -13.49
CA LYS A 101 17.30 11.42 -13.68
C LYS A 101 16.35 10.28 -13.35
N GLU A 102 15.70 10.39 -12.20
CA GLU A 102 14.84 9.39 -11.59
C GLU A 102 13.46 9.35 -12.28
N ASP A 103 12.95 8.16 -12.58
CA ASP A 103 11.67 7.99 -13.29
C ASP A 103 10.48 8.51 -12.50
N GLU A 104 10.51 8.32 -11.18
CA GLU A 104 9.51 8.82 -10.22
C GLU A 104 9.92 10.15 -9.58
N GLY A 105 11.00 10.78 -10.06
CA GLY A 105 11.49 12.06 -9.57
C GLY A 105 10.68 13.24 -10.09
N TYR A 106 10.59 14.29 -9.28
CA TYR A 106 9.92 15.54 -9.63
C TYR A 106 10.60 16.78 -9.07
N VAL A 107 10.29 17.92 -9.68
CA VAL A 107 10.71 19.25 -9.25
C VAL A 107 9.49 20.16 -9.22
N ILE A 108 9.21 20.77 -8.06
CA ILE A 108 8.20 21.82 -7.92
C ILE A 108 8.92 23.15 -7.84
N THR A 109 8.51 24.12 -8.65
CA THR A 109 9.02 25.51 -8.58
C THR A 109 7.85 26.46 -8.42
N VAL A 110 7.82 27.20 -7.32
CA VAL A 110 6.81 28.21 -7.01
C VAL A 110 7.41 29.60 -7.18
N THR A 111 6.72 30.43 -7.95
CA THR A 111 7.09 31.85 -8.15
C THR A 111 5.81 32.68 -8.25
N ASN A 112 5.92 33.99 -8.14
CA ASN A 112 4.79 34.91 -8.39
C ASN A 112 4.13 34.81 -9.77
N LYS A 113 4.70 34.08 -10.73
CA LYS A 113 4.10 33.85 -12.06
C LYS A 113 3.28 32.56 -12.15
N GLY A 114 3.42 31.64 -11.19
CA GLY A 114 2.82 30.31 -11.25
C GLY A 114 3.61 29.23 -10.50
N ILE A 115 3.03 28.03 -10.50
CA ILE A 115 3.65 26.80 -9.98
C ILE A 115 4.00 25.91 -11.18
N LEU A 116 5.24 25.43 -11.26
CA LEU A 116 5.65 24.41 -12.23
C LEU A 116 5.88 23.09 -11.48
N VAL A 117 5.21 22.03 -11.90
CA VAL A 117 5.47 20.65 -11.48
C VAL A 117 6.08 19.91 -12.66
N ALA A 118 7.37 19.61 -12.58
CA ALA A 118 8.10 18.91 -13.62
C ALA A 118 8.50 17.50 -13.17
N GLY A 119 8.38 16.50 -14.04
CA GLY A 119 8.83 15.13 -13.77
C GLY A 119 9.33 14.45 -15.03
N LYS A 120 10.15 13.40 -14.91
CA LYS A 120 10.63 12.65 -16.08
C LYS A 120 9.49 11.88 -16.76
N THR A 121 8.59 11.33 -15.93
CA THR A 121 7.41 10.55 -16.34
C THR A 121 6.12 11.17 -15.77
N PRO A 122 4.94 10.79 -16.28
CA PRO A 122 3.67 11.16 -15.65
C PRO A 122 3.56 10.71 -14.18
N ASN A 123 4.14 9.58 -13.80
CA ASN A 123 4.16 9.11 -12.42
C ASN A 123 4.95 10.07 -11.49
N GLY A 124 6.15 10.50 -11.89
CA GLY A 124 6.90 11.50 -11.12
C GLY A 124 6.08 12.79 -10.87
N ILE A 125 5.36 13.26 -11.89
CA ILE A 125 4.48 14.43 -11.77
C ILE A 125 3.31 14.16 -10.81
N PHE A 126 2.75 12.95 -10.81
CA PHE A 126 1.71 12.55 -9.87
C PHE A 126 2.18 12.61 -8.42
N TYR A 127 3.41 12.20 -8.10
CA TYR A 127 3.97 12.40 -6.76
C TYR A 127 4.20 13.87 -6.41
N GLY A 128 4.60 14.70 -7.39
CA GLY A 128 4.61 16.15 -7.22
C GLY A 128 3.22 16.73 -6.89
N ILE A 129 2.17 16.20 -7.52
CA ILE A 129 0.77 16.52 -7.21
C ILE A 129 0.40 16.09 -5.79
N GLN A 130 0.83 14.91 -5.31
CA GLN A 130 0.59 14.50 -3.92
C GLN A 130 1.29 15.45 -2.93
N THR A 131 2.50 15.93 -3.22
CA THR A 131 3.18 16.94 -2.40
C THR A 131 2.42 18.26 -2.37
N LEU A 132 1.93 18.75 -3.53
CA LEU A 132 1.08 19.94 -3.56
C LEU A 132 -0.20 19.72 -2.75
N ARG A 133 -0.91 18.60 -2.96
CA ARG A 133 -2.12 18.22 -2.20
C ARG A 133 -1.89 18.29 -0.70
N LYS A 134 -0.81 17.66 -0.21
CA LYS A 134 -0.48 17.58 1.22
C LYS A 134 0.04 18.89 1.80
N SER A 135 0.45 19.83 0.95
CA SER A 135 0.85 21.18 1.37
C SER A 135 -0.33 22.12 1.56
N LEU A 136 -1.49 21.81 0.98
CA LEU A 136 -2.69 22.64 1.10
C LEU A 136 -3.21 22.68 2.55
N PRO A 137 -3.75 23.82 2.99
CA PRO A 137 -4.49 23.90 4.24
C PRO A 137 -5.86 23.22 4.06
N THR A 138 -6.26 22.39 5.01
CA THR A 138 -7.49 21.56 4.94
C THR A 138 -8.78 22.29 5.35
N GLN A 139 -8.76 23.63 5.45
CA GLN A 139 -9.93 24.44 5.81
C GLN A 139 -10.68 24.83 4.53
N LYS A 140 -11.95 24.41 4.41
CA LYS A 140 -12.76 24.55 3.16
C LYS A 140 -13.31 25.96 2.88
N THR A 141 -12.99 26.96 3.70
CA THR A 141 -13.57 28.31 3.63
C THR A 141 -12.67 29.30 2.87
N GLU A 142 -11.72 28.80 2.10
CA GLU A 142 -10.64 29.61 1.52
C GLU A 142 -10.97 30.00 0.08
N ASN A 143 -11.09 31.31 -0.17
CA ASN A 143 -11.23 31.84 -1.54
C ASN A 143 -9.88 31.92 -2.29
N GLN A 144 -8.77 31.84 -1.55
CA GLN A 144 -7.42 31.90 -2.09
C GLN A 144 -6.41 31.19 -1.17
N ILE A 145 -5.38 30.58 -1.75
CA ILE A 145 -4.27 29.96 -1.01
C ILE A 145 -2.96 30.62 -1.43
N THR A 146 -2.13 31.00 -0.46
CA THR A 146 -0.78 31.51 -0.74
C THR A 146 0.23 30.37 -0.68
N PHE A 147 0.99 30.20 -1.77
CA PHE A 147 2.11 29.26 -1.89
C PHE A 147 3.43 30.04 -1.76
N PRO A 148 4.21 29.83 -0.68
CA PRO A 148 5.50 30.49 -0.51
C PRO A 148 6.48 30.13 -1.63
N GLY A 149 7.29 31.09 -2.08
CA GLY A 149 8.28 30.89 -3.15
C GLY A 149 9.32 29.82 -2.80
N VAL A 150 9.35 28.70 -3.55
CA VAL A 150 10.18 27.53 -3.24
C VAL A 150 10.67 26.81 -4.49
N VAL A 151 11.77 26.07 -4.37
CA VAL A 151 12.12 24.95 -5.25
C VAL A 151 12.18 23.68 -4.41
N ILE A 152 11.41 22.68 -4.79
CA ILE A 152 11.41 21.34 -4.18
C ILE A 152 11.96 20.37 -5.22
N LYS A 153 12.98 19.58 -4.85
CA LYS A 153 13.46 18.46 -5.67
C LYS A 153 13.31 17.20 -4.85
N ASP A 154 12.67 16.21 -5.44
CA ASP A 154 12.31 15.02 -4.69
C ASP A 154 12.24 13.78 -5.59
N ALA A 155 12.52 12.63 -5.00
CA ALA A 155 12.47 11.32 -5.62
C ALA A 155 12.44 10.25 -4.51
N PRO A 156 11.81 9.09 -4.74
CA PRO A 156 11.74 8.04 -3.74
C PRO A 156 13.10 7.39 -3.47
N ARG A 157 13.35 7.02 -2.21
CA ARG A 157 14.49 6.21 -1.78
C ARG A 157 14.45 4.80 -2.35
N PHE A 158 13.28 4.17 -2.40
CA PHE A 158 13.08 2.80 -2.88
C PHE A 158 12.16 2.75 -4.10
N GLY A 159 12.46 1.87 -5.05
CA GLY A 159 11.61 1.60 -6.20
C GLY A 159 10.34 0.80 -5.85
N TYR A 160 10.40 -0.04 -4.81
CA TYR A 160 9.25 -0.77 -4.29
C TYR A 160 8.76 -0.15 -2.97
N ARG A 161 7.53 0.35 -2.95
CA ARG A 161 6.89 0.97 -1.78
C ARG A 161 5.50 0.38 -1.60
N GLY A 162 5.42 -0.70 -0.82
CA GLY A 162 4.24 -1.58 -0.78
C GLY A 162 3.36 -1.43 0.45
N GLY A 163 2.09 -1.77 0.27
CA GLY A 163 1.16 -2.15 1.32
C GLY A 163 0.40 -3.42 0.91
N MET A 164 0.26 -4.37 1.83
CA MET A 164 -0.54 -5.58 1.64
C MET A 164 -1.89 -5.47 2.34
N LEU A 165 -2.94 -5.98 1.69
CA LEU A 165 -4.23 -6.27 2.29
C LEU A 165 -4.54 -7.77 2.15
N ASP A 166 -4.67 -8.44 3.29
CA ASP A 166 -5.24 -9.78 3.36
C ASP A 166 -6.76 -9.72 3.14
N CYS A 167 -7.22 -10.39 2.08
CA CYS A 167 -8.63 -10.63 1.83
C CYS A 167 -9.01 -12.11 2.04
N GLY A 168 -8.03 -12.97 2.30
CA GLY A 168 -8.16 -14.40 2.52
C GLY A 168 -8.89 -14.71 3.84
N ARG A 169 -8.46 -14.12 4.96
CA ARG A 169 -9.10 -14.34 6.28
C ARG A 169 -10.47 -13.66 6.37
N HIS A 170 -10.54 -12.37 6.08
CA HIS A 170 -11.78 -11.61 5.95
C HIS A 170 -11.88 -10.92 4.59
N PHE A 171 -13.03 -11.04 3.94
CA PHE A 171 -13.32 -10.43 2.64
C PHE A 171 -13.63 -8.94 2.81
N PHE A 172 -12.99 -8.11 1.98
CA PHE A 172 -13.28 -6.67 1.91
C PHE A 172 -14.05 -6.31 0.64
N PRO A 173 -15.14 -5.51 0.73
CA PRO A 173 -15.87 -5.06 -0.45
C PRO A 173 -14.99 -4.28 -1.43
N LEU A 174 -15.35 -4.33 -2.73
CA LEU A 174 -14.60 -3.69 -3.82
C LEU A 174 -14.34 -2.19 -3.56
N ASP A 175 -15.32 -1.47 -3.02
CA ASP A 175 -15.20 -0.04 -2.71
C ASP A 175 -14.17 0.23 -1.61
N PHE A 176 -14.02 -0.69 -0.64
CA PHE A 176 -12.96 -0.58 0.34
C PHE A 176 -11.59 -0.86 -0.28
N VAL A 177 -11.47 -1.81 -1.20
CA VAL A 177 -10.21 -2.07 -1.90
C VAL A 177 -9.76 -0.84 -2.71
N LYS A 178 -10.70 -0.13 -3.35
CA LYS A 178 -10.43 1.18 -3.98
C LYS A 178 -10.00 2.23 -2.96
N LYS A 179 -10.69 2.33 -1.82
CA LYS A 179 -10.32 3.24 -0.71
C LYS A 179 -8.91 2.94 -0.19
N TYR A 180 -8.54 1.67 -0.08
CA TYR A 180 -7.20 1.24 0.30
C TYR A 180 -6.14 1.71 -0.71
N ILE A 181 -6.42 1.60 -2.02
CA ILE A 181 -5.54 2.14 -3.07
C ILE A 181 -5.41 3.67 -2.97
N ASP A 182 -6.49 4.39 -2.64
CA ASP A 182 -6.42 5.84 -2.39
C ASP A 182 -5.56 6.18 -1.16
N LEU A 183 -5.61 5.35 -0.11
CA LEU A 183 -4.72 5.47 1.05
C LEU A 183 -3.26 5.27 0.63
N LEU A 184 -2.94 4.23 -0.14
CA LEU A 184 -1.59 4.01 -0.66
C LEU A 184 -1.09 5.21 -1.48
N ALA A 185 -1.91 5.74 -2.38
CA ALA A 185 -1.57 6.89 -3.22
C ALA A 185 -1.31 8.16 -2.41
N LEU A 186 -2.13 8.43 -1.37
CA LEU A 186 -1.93 9.56 -0.44
C LEU A 186 -0.56 9.49 0.25
N HIS A 187 -0.07 8.27 0.48
CA HIS A 187 1.21 7.96 1.10
C HIS A 187 2.37 7.78 0.10
N ASN A 188 2.18 8.09 -1.18
CA ASN A 188 3.19 7.91 -2.25
C ASN A 188 3.67 6.45 -2.42
N MET A 189 2.88 5.46 -2.00
CA MET A 189 3.15 4.04 -2.24
C MET A 189 2.80 3.69 -3.69
N ASN A 190 3.47 2.69 -4.25
CA ASN A 190 3.34 2.30 -5.66
C ASN A 190 3.07 0.81 -5.88
N VAL A 191 2.98 0.02 -4.80
CA VAL A 191 2.63 -1.40 -4.87
C VAL A 191 1.47 -1.69 -3.93
N PHE A 192 0.43 -2.31 -4.48
CA PHE A 192 -0.61 -2.98 -3.72
C PHE A 192 -0.38 -4.49 -3.80
N HIS A 193 0.01 -5.09 -2.69
CA HIS A 193 0.11 -6.54 -2.56
C HIS A 193 -1.24 -7.12 -2.12
N TRP A 194 -1.90 -7.89 -2.99
CA TRP A 194 -3.25 -8.37 -2.75
C TRP A 194 -3.26 -9.86 -2.43
N HIS A 195 -3.42 -10.17 -1.16
CA HIS A 195 -3.43 -11.55 -0.66
C HIS A 195 -4.85 -12.14 -0.78
N LEU A 196 -5.02 -13.04 -1.76
CA LEU A 196 -6.31 -13.45 -2.33
C LEU A 196 -6.72 -14.90 -2.03
N SER A 197 -5.85 -15.71 -1.44
CA SER A 197 -6.15 -17.11 -1.11
C SER A 197 -5.56 -17.51 0.23
N GLU A 198 -6.35 -18.23 1.02
CA GLU A 198 -5.96 -18.75 2.32
C GLU A 198 -6.71 -20.02 2.70
N ASP A 199 -6.34 -20.60 3.84
CA ASP A 199 -7.05 -21.71 4.45
C ASP A 199 -8.52 -21.37 4.75
N GLN A 200 -8.81 -20.13 5.16
CA GLN A 200 -10.15 -19.66 5.54
C GLN A 200 -10.94 -19.05 4.39
N GLY A 201 -10.36 -18.98 3.19
CA GLY A 201 -11.13 -18.78 1.97
C GLY A 201 -10.33 -18.35 0.73
N TRP A 202 -10.95 -18.63 -0.41
CA TRP A 202 -10.46 -18.30 -1.74
C TRP A 202 -11.25 -17.14 -2.35
N ARG A 203 -10.57 -16.09 -2.82
CA ARG A 203 -11.22 -14.79 -3.10
C ARG A 203 -11.21 -14.35 -4.55
N ILE A 204 -10.71 -15.14 -5.49
CA ILE A 204 -10.66 -14.73 -6.90
C ILE A 204 -11.24 -15.79 -7.83
N GLU A 205 -12.09 -15.38 -8.76
CA GLU A 205 -12.65 -16.29 -9.75
C GLU A 205 -11.57 -16.86 -10.68
N ILE A 206 -11.53 -18.20 -10.77
CA ILE A 206 -10.73 -18.94 -11.76
C ILE A 206 -11.70 -19.76 -12.61
N LYS A 207 -11.85 -19.40 -13.89
CA LYS A 207 -12.88 -19.96 -14.77
C LYS A 207 -12.72 -21.46 -14.97
N LYS A 208 -11.48 -21.94 -15.06
CA LYS A 208 -11.18 -23.37 -15.20
C LYS A 208 -11.52 -24.18 -13.93
N TYR A 209 -11.57 -23.52 -12.77
CA TYR A 209 -11.79 -24.16 -11.47
C TYR A 209 -12.90 -23.47 -10.67
N PRO A 210 -14.17 -23.51 -11.13
CA PRO A 210 -15.27 -22.75 -10.53
C PRO A 210 -15.54 -23.07 -9.06
N LYS A 211 -15.27 -24.33 -8.62
CA LYS A 211 -15.42 -24.71 -7.21
C LYS A 211 -14.55 -23.92 -6.24
N LEU A 212 -13.46 -23.29 -6.69
CA LEU A 212 -12.65 -22.42 -5.83
C LEU A 212 -13.49 -21.28 -5.25
N THR A 213 -14.46 -20.77 -6.00
CA THR A 213 -15.39 -19.75 -5.53
C THR A 213 -16.74 -20.31 -5.09
N GLU A 214 -17.25 -21.39 -5.71
CA GLU A 214 -18.52 -22.02 -5.28
C GLU A 214 -18.42 -22.69 -3.90
N VAL A 215 -17.24 -23.23 -3.55
CA VAL A 215 -16.97 -23.91 -2.28
C VAL A 215 -15.92 -23.13 -1.49
N GLY A 216 -14.74 -22.92 -2.07
CA GLY A 216 -13.58 -22.36 -1.36
C GLY A 216 -13.77 -20.93 -0.85
N SER A 217 -14.74 -20.16 -1.37
CA SER A 217 -14.98 -18.79 -0.91
C SER A 217 -15.83 -18.69 0.36
N VAL A 218 -16.43 -19.81 0.82
CA VAL A 218 -17.37 -19.82 1.96
C VAL A 218 -16.90 -20.81 3.02
N ARG A 219 -16.81 -20.33 4.26
CA ARG A 219 -16.66 -21.18 5.46
C ARG A 219 -17.96 -21.21 6.25
N SER A 220 -18.19 -22.28 7.02
CA SER A 220 -19.45 -22.48 7.74
C SER A 220 -19.64 -21.56 8.95
N GLU A 221 -18.55 -21.12 9.56
CA GLU A 221 -18.52 -20.32 10.77
C GLU A 221 -17.12 -19.72 10.95
N THR A 222 -16.96 -18.80 11.89
CA THR A 222 -15.68 -18.21 12.27
C THR A 222 -15.43 -18.40 13.76
N VAL A 223 -14.22 -18.82 14.13
CA VAL A 223 -13.83 -18.95 15.54
C VAL A 223 -13.85 -17.58 16.23
N ILE A 224 -14.39 -17.53 17.44
CA ILE A 224 -14.41 -16.33 18.27
C ILE A 224 -13.14 -16.29 19.12
N GLY A 225 -12.55 -15.11 19.28
CA GLY A 225 -11.38 -14.94 20.13
C GLY A 225 -10.11 -15.57 19.53
N HIS A 226 -9.07 -15.73 20.35
CA HIS A 226 -7.84 -16.40 19.95
C HIS A 226 -8.03 -17.92 19.90
N ASN A 227 -8.59 -18.44 18.79
CA ASN A 227 -8.89 -19.86 18.59
C ASN A 227 -9.60 -20.50 19.79
N SER A 228 -10.67 -19.86 20.28
CA SER A 228 -11.43 -20.39 21.43
C SER A 228 -12.25 -21.63 21.05
N ALA A 229 -12.89 -22.24 22.04
CA ALA A 229 -13.84 -23.33 21.80
C ALA A 229 -15.19 -22.87 21.21
N VAL A 230 -15.39 -21.56 21.01
CA VAL A 230 -16.65 -20.96 20.58
C VAL A 230 -16.52 -20.43 19.15
N TYR A 231 -17.55 -20.70 18.36
CA TYR A 231 -17.70 -20.23 16.98
C TYR A 231 -18.99 -19.42 16.86
N ASP A 232 -19.05 -18.50 15.90
CA ASP A 232 -20.23 -17.66 15.67
C ASP A 232 -21.41 -18.42 15.03
N GLY A 233 -21.18 -19.59 14.43
CA GLY A 233 -22.19 -20.36 13.71
C GLY A 233 -22.72 -19.67 12.43
N VAL A 234 -22.02 -18.65 11.92
CA VAL A 234 -22.46 -17.83 10.79
C VAL A 234 -21.65 -18.14 9.53
N PRO A 235 -22.27 -18.65 8.45
CA PRO A 235 -21.59 -18.80 7.18
C PRO A 235 -21.02 -17.48 6.68
N TYR A 236 -19.74 -17.49 6.32
CA TYR A 236 -18.99 -16.28 5.93
C TYR A 236 -18.26 -16.52 4.61
N GLY A 237 -18.30 -15.53 3.72
CA GLY A 237 -17.59 -15.64 2.44
C GLY A 237 -17.67 -14.40 1.56
N GLY A 238 -17.30 -14.58 0.30
CA GLY A 238 -17.17 -13.54 -0.71
C GLY A 238 -15.95 -13.76 -1.58
N PHE A 239 -16.03 -13.31 -2.83
CA PHE A 239 -14.95 -13.35 -3.81
C PHE A 239 -15.08 -12.21 -4.83
N TYR A 240 -13.99 -11.93 -5.53
CA TYR A 240 -13.92 -11.01 -6.65
C TYR A 240 -14.01 -11.79 -7.97
N THR A 241 -14.93 -11.37 -8.82
CA THR A 241 -14.93 -11.81 -10.24
C THR A 241 -13.67 -11.32 -10.94
N GLN A 242 -13.31 -11.93 -12.06
CA GLN A 242 -12.15 -11.44 -12.82
C GLN A 242 -12.36 -10.00 -13.33
N ASP A 243 -13.59 -9.60 -13.64
CA ASP A 243 -13.88 -8.24 -14.10
C ASP A 243 -13.72 -7.21 -12.99
N GLN A 244 -14.13 -7.55 -11.76
CA GLN A 244 -13.85 -6.73 -10.59
C GLN A 244 -12.34 -6.64 -10.31
N ALA A 245 -11.58 -7.72 -10.49
CA ALA A 245 -10.13 -7.68 -10.37
C ALA A 245 -9.49 -6.77 -11.44
N ARG A 246 -9.95 -6.83 -12.71
CA ARG A 246 -9.51 -5.92 -13.78
C ARG A 246 -9.87 -4.47 -13.47
N GLU A 247 -11.03 -4.22 -12.87
CA GLU A 247 -11.44 -2.89 -12.41
C GLU A 247 -10.46 -2.35 -11.36
N ILE A 248 -10.08 -3.16 -10.37
CA ILE A 248 -9.09 -2.78 -9.35
C ILE A 248 -7.71 -2.51 -9.96
N VAL A 249 -7.26 -3.37 -10.88
CA VAL A 249 -6.00 -3.17 -11.61
C VAL A 249 -6.01 -1.82 -12.35
N LYS A 250 -7.11 -1.49 -13.05
CA LYS A 250 -7.25 -0.22 -13.75
C LYS A 250 -7.28 0.97 -12.79
N TYR A 251 -8.04 0.86 -11.69
CA TYR A 251 -8.16 1.90 -10.68
C TYR A 251 -6.83 2.23 -10.00
N ALA A 252 -6.03 1.20 -9.71
CA ALA A 252 -4.67 1.31 -9.20
C ALA A 252 -3.71 1.92 -10.23
N ALA A 253 -3.77 1.46 -11.49
CA ALA A 253 -2.92 1.96 -12.57
C ALA A 253 -3.14 3.46 -12.84
N ASP A 254 -4.38 3.96 -12.71
CA ASP A 254 -4.66 5.40 -12.82
C ASP A 254 -3.92 6.25 -11.77
N ARG A 255 -3.53 5.64 -10.65
CA ARG A 255 -2.74 6.23 -9.56
C ARG A 255 -1.28 5.76 -9.56
N TYR A 256 -0.84 5.12 -10.64
CA TYR A 256 0.50 4.56 -10.80
C TYR A 256 0.86 3.52 -9.73
N ILE A 257 -0.14 2.77 -9.25
CA ILE A 257 0.04 1.66 -8.31
C ILE A 257 -0.03 0.33 -9.08
N THR A 258 0.99 -0.50 -8.90
CA THR A 258 1.03 -1.87 -9.43
C THR A 258 0.34 -2.81 -8.45
N VAL A 259 -0.59 -3.64 -8.93
CA VAL A 259 -1.23 -4.68 -8.11
C VAL A 259 -0.48 -6.00 -8.32
N ILE A 260 0.12 -6.53 -7.24
CA ILE A 260 0.75 -7.84 -7.20
C ILE A 260 -0.25 -8.81 -6.56
N PRO A 261 -0.82 -9.77 -7.32
CA PRO A 261 -1.67 -10.79 -6.74
C PRO A 261 -0.83 -11.82 -6.00
N GLU A 262 -1.37 -12.37 -4.91
CA GLU A 262 -0.83 -13.54 -4.24
C GLU A 262 -1.82 -14.69 -4.24
N ILE A 263 -1.34 -15.85 -4.70
CA ILE A 263 -1.92 -17.15 -4.40
C ILE A 263 -0.87 -17.93 -3.63
N ASP A 264 -1.10 -18.10 -2.34
CA ASP A 264 -0.14 -18.66 -1.42
C ASP A 264 -0.02 -20.18 -1.60
N MET A 265 1.18 -20.66 -1.95
CA MET A 265 1.43 -22.05 -2.25
C MET A 265 2.83 -22.49 -1.77
N PRO A 266 3.01 -23.74 -1.28
CA PRO A 266 2.03 -24.83 -1.24
C PRO A 266 1.23 -24.97 0.07
N GLY A 267 1.56 -24.17 1.09
CA GLY A 267 0.78 -23.99 2.32
C GLY A 267 -0.49 -23.18 2.08
N HIS A 268 -1.22 -22.83 3.15
CA HIS A 268 -2.36 -21.89 3.07
C HIS A 268 -3.42 -22.23 2.01
N MET A 269 -3.70 -23.52 1.84
CA MET A 269 -4.43 -24.06 0.69
C MET A 269 -5.69 -24.86 1.05
N LEU A 270 -6.14 -24.87 2.31
CA LEU A 270 -7.33 -25.62 2.72
C LEU A 270 -8.59 -25.22 1.94
N ALA A 271 -8.76 -23.95 1.54
CA ALA A 271 -9.87 -23.55 0.69
C ALA A 271 -9.83 -24.21 -0.70
N ALA A 272 -8.65 -24.31 -1.30
CA ALA A 272 -8.45 -25.02 -2.57
C ALA A 272 -8.62 -26.53 -2.40
N LEU A 273 -8.09 -27.10 -1.31
CA LEU A 273 -8.24 -28.53 -1.00
C LEU A 273 -9.71 -28.91 -0.73
N ALA A 274 -10.49 -28.07 -0.05
CA ALA A 274 -11.93 -28.28 0.13
C ALA A 274 -12.70 -28.27 -1.19
N SER A 275 -12.24 -27.45 -2.15
CA SER A 275 -12.84 -27.34 -3.49
C SER A 275 -12.46 -28.52 -4.40
N TYR A 276 -11.20 -28.97 -4.31
CA TYR A 276 -10.62 -30.05 -5.11
C TYR A 276 -9.74 -30.96 -4.22
N PRO A 277 -10.35 -31.91 -3.49
CA PRO A 277 -9.63 -32.75 -2.52
C PRO A 277 -8.50 -33.61 -3.12
N GLU A 278 -8.56 -33.89 -4.42
CA GLU A 278 -7.51 -34.63 -5.13
C GLU A 278 -6.15 -33.92 -5.16
N LEU A 279 -6.10 -32.62 -4.82
CA LEU A 279 -4.86 -31.84 -4.74
C LEU A 279 -4.07 -32.13 -3.46
N GLY A 280 -4.71 -32.64 -2.40
CA GLY A 280 -4.09 -32.92 -1.11
C GLY A 280 -3.46 -34.32 -1.02
N CYS A 281 -2.57 -34.52 -0.05
CA CYS A 281 -1.85 -35.80 0.11
C CYS A 281 -2.76 -36.96 0.51
N THR A 282 -3.77 -36.70 1.34
CA THR A 282 -4.70 -37.72 1.86
C THR A 282 -5.91 -37.93 0.95
N GLY A 283 -6.19 -36.99 0.03
CA GLY A 283 -7.38 -37.02 -0.83
C GLY A 283 -8.66 -36.53 -0.15
N GLY A 284 -8.55 -36.00 1.07
CA GLY A 284 -9.66 -35.47 1.86
C GLY A 284 -10.35 -36.50 2.78
N PRO A 285 -11.56 -36.17 3.29
CA PRO A 285 -12.27 -34.92 3.06
C PRO A 285 -11.57 -33.72 3.71
N TYR A 286 -11.66 -32.55 3.08
CA TYR A 286 -11.20 -31.27 3.62
C TYR A 286 -12.37 -30.30 3.74
N LYS A 287 -12.22 -29.28 4.57
CA LYS A 287 -13.16 -28.17 4.72
C LYS A 287 -12.39 -26.86 4.67
N VAL A 288 -13.03 -25.81 4.19
CA VAL A 288 -12.52 -24.44 4.37
C VAL A 288 -12.38 -24.20 5.87
N SER A 289 -11.22 -23.71 6.30
CA SER A 289 -10.93 -23.59 7.72
C SER A 289 -11.80 -22.53 8.39
N THR A 290 -12.24 -22.81 9.60
CA THR A 290 -13.02 -21.91 10.46
C THR A 290 -12.17 -21.30 11.58
N SER A 291 -10.89 -21.66 11.67
CA SER A 291 -9.93 -21.20 12.68
C SER A 291 -8.65 -20.63 12.07
N TRP A 292 -7.85 -19.98 12.89
CA TRP A 292 -6.59 -19.33 12.48
C TRP A 292 -5.37 -20.23 12.73
N GLY A 293 -4.26 -19.97 12.04
CA GLY A 293 -2.97 -20.61 12.28
C GLY A 293 -2.47 -21.42 11.09
N ILE A 294 -1.55 -22.35 11.37
CA ILE A 294 -0.83 -23.15 10.38
C ILE A 294 -1.43 -24.54 10.30
N PHE A 295 -1.71 -25.02 9.09
CA PHE A 295 -2.35 -26.30 8.86
C PHE A 295 -1.41 -27.32 8.19
N ASP A 296 -1.47 -28.57 8.66
CA ASP A 296 -0.66 -29.65 8.10
C ASP A 296 -1.11 -30.07 6.68
N ASP A 297 -2.38 -29.87 6.37
CA ASP A 297 -2.98 -30.27 5.10
C ASP A 297 -2.67 -29.24 4.01
N VAL A 298 -1.58 -29.50 3.32
CA VAL A 298 -1.01 -28.67 2.24
C VAL A 298 -1.11 -29.37 0.88
N LEU A 299 -0.80 -28.64 -0.20
CA LEU A 299 -0.76 -29.23 -1.56
C LEU A 299 0.17 -30.44 -1.65
N CYS A 300 -0.25 -31.48 -2.38
CA CYS A 300 0.55 -32.67 -2.60
C CYS A 300 1.60 -32.42 -3.69
N LEU A 301 2.85 -32.20 -3.29
CA LEU A 301 3.95 -31.90 -4.22
C LEU A 301 4.43 -33.11 -5.04
N GLY A 302 3.96 -34.32 -4.70
CA GLY A 302 4.18 -35.53 -5.50
C GLY A 302 3.11 -35.79 -6.56
N ASN A 303 2.11 -34.92 -6.69
CA ASN A 303 0.98 -35.10 -7.60
C ASN A 303 1.09 -34.14 -8.78
N GLU A 304 1.23 -34.65 -10.01
CA GLU A 304 1.31 -33.80 -11.22
C GLU A 304 0.06 -32.94 -11.44
N LYS A 305 -1.12 -33.36 -10.95
CA LYS A 305 -2.33 -32.53 -10.99
C LYS A 305 -2.19 -31.23 -10.20
N THR A 306 -1.39 -31.23 -9.13
CA THR A 306 -1.09 -30.02 -8.34
C THR A 306 -0.38 -28.98 -9.19
N TYR A 307 0.63 -29.39 -9.97
CA TYR A 307 1.38 -28.48 -10.82
C TYR A 307 0.51 -27.94 -11.96
N GLN A 308 -0.31 -28.80 -12.59
CA GLN A 308 -1.24 -28.37 -13.61
C GLN A 308 -2.25 -27.34 -13.05
N PHE A 309 -2.83 -27.62 -11.87
CA PHE A 309 -3.71 -26.70 -11.17
C PHE A 309 -3.06 -25.33 -10.92
N CYS A 310 -1.87 -25.31 -10.29
CA CYS A 310 -1.17 -24.05 -10.01
C CYS A 310 -0.84 -23.28 -11.30
N GLN A 311 -0.40 -23.96 -12.35
CA GLN A 311 -0.08 -23.31 -13.64
C GLN A 311 -1.32 -22.72 -14.32
N ASP A 312 -2.44 -23.43 -14.27
CA ASP A 312 -3.69 -22.94 -14.83
C ASP A 312 -4.23 -21.72 -14.06
N VAL A 313 -4.23 -21.78 -12.72
CA VAL A 313 -4.60 -20.65 -11.86
C VAL A 313 -3.71 -19.44 -12.15
N LEU A 314 -2.38 -19.61 -12.10
CA LEU A 314 -1.43 -18.53 -12.36
C LEU A 314 -1.54 -18.02 -13.81
N GLY A 315 -1.89 -18.88 -14.76
CA GLY A 315 -2.16 -18.51 -16.14
C GLY A 315 -3.30 -17.50 -16.24
N GLU A 316 -4.46 -17.79 -15.62
CA GLU A 316 -5.59 -16.86 -15.60
C GLU A 316 -5.27 -15.55 -14.84
N LEU A 317 -4.48 -15.61 -13.77
CA LEU A 317 -4.06 -14.42 -13.04
C LEU A 317 -3.14 -13.51 -13.86
N ILE A 318 -2.18 -14.06 -14.60
CA ILE A 318 -1.25 -13.28 -15.42
C ILE A 318 -2.00 -12.49 -16.52
N ASP A 319 -3.16 -12.98 -16.97
CA ASP A 319 -4.02 -12.29 -17.93
C ASP A 319 -4.80 -11.11 -17.31
N ILE A 320 -5.00 -11.12 -15.99
CA ILE A 320 -5.70 -10.06 -15.24
C ILE A 320 -4.70 -9.01 -14.72
N PHE A 321 -3.57 -9.46 -14.17
CA PHE A 321 -2.63 -8.64 -13.43
C PHE A 321 -1.38 -8.36 -14.28
N PRO A 322 -1.19 -7.12 -14.76
CA PRO A 322 -0.06 -6.77 -15.63
C PRO A 322 1.28 -6.66 -14.90
N SER A 323 1.32 -6.87 -13.58
CA SER A 323 2.54 -6.84 -12.78
C SER A 323 3.62 -7.78 -13.33
N LYS A 324 4.89 -7.36 -13.24
CA LYS A 324 6.02 -8.23 -13.56
C LYS A 324 6.25 -9.30 -12.49
N LEU A 325 5.87 -9.00 -11.25
CA LEU A 325 5.96 -9.90 -10.12
C LEU A 325 4.60 -10.55 -9.85
N ILE A 326 4.60 -11.85 -9.59
CA ILE A 326 3.47 -12.60 -9.06
C ILE A 326 3.90 -13.19 -7.72
N ASN A 327 3.14 -12.94 -6.65
CA ASN A 327 3.45 -13.54 -5.37
C ASN A 327 2.87 -14.96 -5.31
N ILE A 328 3.71 -15.92 -4.93
CA ILE A 328 3.34 -17.32 -4.77
C ILE A 328 3.35 -17.76 -3.30
N GLY A 329 3.49 -16.82 -2.37
CA GLY A 329 3.60 -17.05 -0.94
C GLY A 329 4.76 -17.97 -0.58
N GLY A 330 4.45 -19.13 -0.01
CA GLY A 330 5.42 -20.17 0.34
C GLY A 330 5.89 -20.13 1.79
N ASP A 331 5.21 -19.38 2.64
CA ASP A 331 5.35 -19.44 4.08
C ASP A 331 4.67 -20.68 4.66
N GLU A 332 4.97 -20.92 5.95
CA GLU A 332 4.24 -21.82 6.86
C GLU A 332 3.66 -23.09 6.19
N SER A 333 4.53 -23.85 5.51
CA SER A 333 4.19 -25.09 4.81
C SER A 333 4.70 -26.32 5.57
N PRO A 334 3.96 -26.88 6.55
CA PRO A 334 4.37 -28.06 7.30
C PRO A 334 4.68 -29.26 6.40
N ARG A 335 5.73 -29.98 6.77
CA ARG A 335 6.22 -31.15 6.02
C ARG A 335 5.50 -32.45 6.40
N VAL A 336 4.63 -32.41 7.43
CA VAL A 336 4.02 -33.57 8.09
C VAL A 336 3.31 -34.50 7.09
N ARG A 337 2.57 -33.95 6.13
CA ARG A 337 1.89 -34.75 5.11
C ARG A 337 2.85 -35.30 4.05
N TRP A 338 3.84 -34.52 3.63
CA TRP A 338 4.82 -34.95 2.62
C TRP A 338 5.71 -36.09 3.12
N GLU A 339 6.06 -36.10 4.40
CA GLU A 339 6.83 -37.18 5.04
C GLU A 339 6.13 -38.53 4.96
N LYS A 340 4.80 -38.56 4.92
CA LYS A 340 4.01 -39.80 4.91
C LYS A 340 3.42 -40.15 3.54
N CYS A 341 3.35 -39.17 2.62
CA CYS A 341 2.69 -39.34 1.33
C CYS A 341 3.54 -40.17 0.36
N PRO A 342 3.05 -41.34 -0.14
CA PRO A 342 3.82 -42.17 -1.09
C PRO A 342 4.18 -41.44 -2.39
N LYS A 343 3.32 -40.53 -2.87
CA LYS A 343 3.58 -39.70 -4.05
C LYS A 343 4.76 -38.75 -3.81
N CYS A 344 4.76 -38.04 -2.67
CA CYS A 344 5.86 -37.13 -2.31
C CYS A 344 7.16 -37.90 -2.05
N GLN A 345 7.09 -39.04 -1.35
CA GLN A 345 8.22 -39.93 -1.12
C GLN A 345 8.84 -40.43 -2.42
N LYS A 346 8.01 -40.74 -3.43
CA LYS A 346 8.50 -41.10 -4.76
C LYS A 346 9.29 -39.96 -5.41
N VAL A 347 8.78 -38.73 -5.43
CA VAL A 347 9.51 -37.57 -5.97
C VAL A 347 10.83 -37.34 -5.22
N MET A 348 10.81 -37.42 -3.89
CA MET A 348 12.02 -37.30 -3.08
C MET A 348 13.07 -38.36 -3.43
N LYS A 349 12.65 -39.61 -3.64
CA LYS A 349 13.54 -40.70 -4.07
C LYS A 349 14.08 -40.49 -5.49
N ASP A 350 13.19 -40.16 -6.43
CA ASP A 350 13.54 -40.03 -7.85
C ASP A 350 14.52 -38.85 -8.10
N HIS A 351 14.45 -37.80 -7.28
CA HIS A 351 15.30 -36.61 -7.39
C HIS A 351 16.39 -36.51 -6.31
N ASN A 352 16.55 -37.53 -5.45
CA ASN A 352 17.49 -37.55 -4.34
C ASN A 352 17.38 -36.31 -3.42
N LEU A 353 16.14 -35.93 -3.07
CA LEU A 353 15.83 -34.75 -2.27
C LEU A 353 15.45 -35.14 -0.84
N PRO A 354 16.02 -34.49 0.20
CA PRO A 354 15.43 -34.58 1.54
C PRO A 354 14.10 -33.81 1.59
N VAL A 355 13.22 -34.15 2.52
CA VAL A 355 11.89 -33.52 2.64
C VAL A 355 11.95 -31.99 2.76
N LYS A 356 12.97 -31.45 3.42
CA LYS A 356 13.19 -30.00 3.54
C LYS A 356 13.42 -29.28 2.21
N LYS A 357 13.80 -29.99 1.15
CA LYS A 357 14.04 -29.44 -0.19
C LYS A 357 12.86 -29.68 -1.15
N LEU A 358 11.83 -30.42 -0.73
CA LEU A 358 10.68 -30.71 -1.60
C LEU A 358 9.89 -29.45 -1.96
N GLN A 359 9.75 -28.50 -1.03
CA GLN A 359 9.14 -27.20 -1.31
C GLN A 359 9.95 -26.41 -2.36
N GLY A 360 11.27 -26.36 -2.23
CA GLY A 360 12.14 -25.71 -3.24
C GLY A 360 12.00 -26.34 -4.63
N TYR A 361 11.86 -27.67 -4.72
CA TYR A 361 11.55 -28.36 -5.98
C TYR A 361 10.23 -27.88 -6.59
N PHE A 362 9.18 -27.74 -5.77
CA PHE A 362 7.90 -27.20 -6.21
C PHE A 362 8.04 -25.73 -6.66
N THR A 363 8.63 -24.87 -5.84
CA THR A 363 8.86 -23.45 -6.13
C THR A 363 9.57 -23.27 -7.47
N ASN A 364 10.64 -24.02 -7.75
CA ASN A 364 11.37 -23.92 -9.02
C ASN A 364 10.54 -24.32 -10.23
N ARG A 365 9.63 -25.31 -10.10
CA ARG A 365 8.73 -25.71 -11.19
C ARG A 365 7.68 -24.65 -11.47
N ILE A 366 7.13 -24.03 -10.44
CA ILE A 366 6.17 -22.92 -10.58
C ILE A 366 6.86 -21.68 -11.15
N GLU A 367 8.03 -21.32 -10.63
CA GLU A 367 8.84 -20.23 -11.14
C GLU A 367 9.15 -20.40 -12.63
N LYS A 368 9.57 -21.60 -13.05
CA LYS A 368 9.83 -21.88 -14.48
C LYS A 368 8.62 -21.58 -15.36
N PHE A 369 7.42 -21.90 -14.90
CA PHE A 369 6.19 -21.56 -15.61
C PHE A 369 5.96 -20.04 -15.65
N VAL A 370 6.06 -19.36 -14.51
CA VAL A 370 5.89 -17.89 -14.41
C VAL A 370 6.91 -17.16 -15.32
N ASN A 371 8.17 -17.59 -15.29
CA ASN A 371 9.24 -17.09 -16.17
C ASN A 371 8.93 -17.31 -17.65
N SER A 372 8.36 -18.46 -18.02
CA SER A 372 7.95 -18.73 -19.41
C SER A 372 6.85 -17.77 -19.92
N LYS A 373 6.15 -17.10 -19.01
CA LYS A 373 5.14 -16.06 -19.30
C LYS A 373 5.70 -14.63 -19.23
N GLY A 374 7.02 -14.48 -19.10
CA GLY A 374 7.70 -13.17 -19.03
C GLY A 374 7.52 -12.45 -17.69
N ARG A 375 7.22 -13.19 -16.63
CA ARG A 375 7.01 -12.69 -15.25
C ARG A 375 8.07 -13.31 -14.33
N SER A 376 8.24 -12.77 -13.13
CA SER A 376 9.08 -13.34 -12.07
C SER A 376 8.24 -13.60 -10.82
N ILE A 377 8.70 -14.50 -9.95
CA ILE A 377 8.05 -14.75 -8.67
C ILE A 377 8.59 -13.82 -7.58
N ILE A 378 7.72 -13.48 -6.64
CA ILE A 378 8.09 -13.07 -5.28
C ILE A 378 7.49 -14.10 -4.30
N GLY A 379 8.13 -14.35 -3.18
CA GLY A 379 7.60 -15.24 -2.13
C GLY A 379 8.22 -14.95 -0.77
N TRP A 380 7.57 -15.43 0.29
CA TRP A 380 8.01 -15.24 1.67
C TRP A 380 9.35 -15.94 1.95
N ASP A 381 10.09 -15.47 2.95
CA ASP A 381 11.48 -15.84 3.15
C ASP A 381 11.75 -17.34 3.39
N GLU A 382 10.73 -18.13 3.72
CA GLU A 382 10.74 -19.60 3.70
C GLU A 382 11.19 -20.21 2.37
N ILE A 383 10.93 -19.57 1.23
CA ILE A 383 11.37 -20.10 -0.07
C ILE A 383 12.91 -20.30 -0.12
N LEU A 384 13.67 -19.58 0.72
CA LEU A 384 15.12 -19.71 0.87
C LEU A 384 15.60 -21.05 1.48
N ASP A 385 14.72 -21.83 2.10
CA ASP A 385 15.06 -23.15 2.64
C ASP A 385 15.39 -24.14 1.50
N GLY A 386 14.79 -23.91 0.34
CA GLY A 386 15.08 -24.58 -0.93
C GLY A 386 16.36 -24.10 -1.61
N ASP A 387 16.63 -24.66 -2.79
CA ASP A 387 17.52 -24.03 -3.76
C ASP A 387 16.60 -23.34 -4.76
N ILE A 388 16.51 -22.01 -4.73
CA ILE A 388 15.63 -21.20 -5.60
C ILE A 388 16.43 -20.58 -6.73
N ASN A 389 15.83 -20.34 -7.90
CA ASN A 389 16.55 -19.70 -9.00
C ASN A 389 16.75 -18.19 -8.74
N GLN A 390 17.78 -17.63 -9.38
CA GLN A 390 18.19 -16.23 -9.18
C GLN A 390 17.10 -15.20 -9.53
N SER A 391 16.13 -15.57 -10.37
CA SER A 391 15.01 -14.71 -10.76
C SER A 391 13.99 -14.45 -9.65
N ALA A 392 14.01 -15.24 -8.56
CA ALA A 392 13.09 -15.08 -7.45
C ALA A 392 13.44 -13.86 -6.58
N THR A 393 12.43 -13.04 -6.30
CA THR A 393 12.48 -12.00 -5.27
C THR A 393 12.01 -12.57 -3.93
N VAL A 394 12.62 -12.15 -2.82
CA VAL A 394 12.30 -12.64 -1.48
C VAL A 394 11.65 -11.56 -0.63
N MET A 395 10.55 -11.87 0.04
CA MET A 395 9.90 -11.01 1.00
C MET A 395 10.26 -11.45 2.44
N SER A 396 11.04 -10.62 3.14
CA SER A 396 11.57 -10.93 4.48
C SER A 396 10.61 -10.48 5.58
N TRP A 397 9.92 -11.43 6.20
CA TRP A 397 8.90 -11.14 7.21
C TRP A 397 9.29 -11.60 8.62
N ARG A 398 10.09 -12.66 8.76
CA ARG A 398 10.52 -13.21 10.07
C ARG A 398 11.67 -12.41 10.71
N GLY A 399 11.70 -11.11 10.47
CA GLY A 399 12.78 -10.19 10.79
C GLY A 399 13.62 -9.81 9.58
N VAL A 400 14.78 -9.20 9.83
CA VAL A 400 15.67 -8.64 8.79
C VAL A 400 16.71 -9.67 8.31
N ALA A 401 17.04 -10.65 9.16
CA ALA A 401 18.11 -11.61 8.89
C ALA A 401 17.86 -12.50 7.65
N PRO A 402 16.65 -13.03 7.40
CA PRO A 402 16.38 -13.79 6.18
C PRO A 402 16.59 -12.95 4.90
N GLY A 403 16.13 -11.70 4.89
CA GLY A 403 16.35 -10.76 3.80
C GLY A 403 17.83 -10.48 3.54
N ILE A 404 18.63 -10.25 4.59
CA ILE A 404 20.09 -10.08 4.43
C ILE A 404 20.72 -11.35 3.83
N LYS A 405 20.26 -12.55 4.24
CA LYS A 405 20.74 -13.82 3.69
C LYS A 405 20.36 -13.97 2.21
N ALA A 406 19.15 -13.59 1.80
CA ALA A 406 18.72 -13.58 0.40
C ALA A 406 19.56 -12.61 -0.45
N ALA A 407 19.74 -11.38 0.02
CA ALA A 407 20.54 -10.37 -0.65
C ALA A 407 22.01 -10.79 -0.82
N LYS A 408 22.61 -11.45 0.18
CA LYS A 408 23.96 -12.03 0.06
C LYS A 408 24.07 -13.15 -0.97
N ARG A 409 22.94 -13.79 -1.31
CA ARG A 409 22.82 -14.78 -2.39
C ARG A 409 22.43 -14.13 -3.73
N GLY A 410 22.36 -12.80 -3.79
CA GLY A 410 22.07 -12.03 -5.00
C GLY A 410 20.58 -11.92 -5.37
N HIS A 411 19.67 -12.33 -4.48
CA HIS A 411 18.24 -12.16 -4.72
C HIS A 411 17.81 -10.75 -4.35
N ASP A 412 16.90 -10.17 -5.13
CA ASP A 412 16.22 -8.95 -4.72
C ASP A 412 15.30 -9.22 -3.53
N VAL A 413 15.20 -8.24 -2.63
CA VAL A 413 14.53 -8.36 -1.34
C VAL A 413 13.58 -7.20 -1.10
N VAL A 414 12.35 -7.55 -0.71
CA VAL A 414 11.41 -6.62 -0.08
C VAL A 414 11.40 -6.89 1.42
N MET A 415 11.63 -5.85 2.22
CA MET A 415 11.62 -5.95 3.68
C MET A 415 10.21 -5.70 4.22
N SER A 416 9.64 -6.68 4.91
CA SER A 416 8.35 -6.55 5.62
C SER A 416 8.40 -7.19 7.02
N PRO A 417 9.43 -6.92 7.85
CA PRO A 417 9.64 -7.65 9.09
C PRO A 417 8.51 -7.39 10.11
N THR A 418 8.03 -8.44 10.77
CA THR A 418 7.00 -8.37 11.82
C THR A 418 7.30 -7.34 12.91
N THR A 419 8.59 -7.14 13.20
CA THR A 419 9.07 -6.19 14.21
C THR A 419 8.77 -4.73 13.87
N TYR A 420 8.49 -4.41 12.61
CA TYR A 420 8.33 -3.03 12.13
C TYR A 420 7.10 -2.79 11.26
N ALA A 421 6.58 -3.82 10.59
CA ALA A 421 5.70 -3.66 9.45
C ALA A 421 4.43 -4.55 9.45
N TYR A 422 4.10 -5.21 10.56
CA TYR A 422 2.87 -6.02 10.70
C TYR A 422 1.79 -5.22 11.43
N PHE A 423 0.87 -4.65 10.66
CA PHE A 423 -0.12 -3.68 11.16
C PHE A 423 -1.38 -4.34 11.73
N ASP A 424 -1.46 -5.66 11.70
CA ASP A 424 -2.38 -6.48 12.48
C ASP A 424 -2.04 -6.48 13.99
N TYR A 425 -0.82 -6.07 14.37
CA TYR A 425 -0.41 -6.00 15.77
C TYR A 425 -0.96 -4.77 16.50
N TYR A 426 -1.17 -4.92 17.81
CA TYR A 426 -1.56 -3.82 18.70
C TYR A 426 -0.65 -2.59 18.53
N GLN A 427 -1.26 -1.40 18.59
CA GLN A 427 -0.56 -0.11 18.46
C GLN A 427 -0.12 0.49 19.80
N THR A 428 -0.53 -0.12 20.91
CA THR A 428 -0.24 0.29 22.28
C THR A 428 -0.15 -0.94 23.19
N ASP A 429 0.58 -0.80 24.28
CA ASP A 429 0.61 -1.74 25.40
C ASP A 429 -0.70 -1.76 26.20
N LYS A 430 -1.55 -0.74 26.09
CA LYS A 430 -2.87 -0.64 26.75
C LYS A 430 -3.94 -1.49 26.05
N ARG A 431 -3.69 -2.79 25.92
CA ARG A 431 -4.52 -3.71 25.13
C ARG A 431 -5.98 -3.81 25.59
N ALA A 432 -6.26 -3.59 26.89
CA ALA A 432 -7.61 -3.65 27.43
C ALA A 432 -8.56 -2.58 26.85
N SER A 433 -8.02 -1.48 26.29
CA SER A 433 -8.81 -0.44 25.62
C SER A 433 -8.80 -0.56 24.09
N GLU A 434 -8.20 -1.62 23.55
CA GLU A 434 -8.10 -1.84 22.11
C GLU A 434 -9.09 -2.93 21.66
N PRO A 435 -9.50 -2.94 20.39
CA PRO A 435 -10.16 -4.08 19.78
C PRO A 435 -9.33 -5.36 19.97
N LEU A 436 -9.98 -6.53 19.92
CA LEU A 436 -9.25 -7.79 19.88
C LEU A 436 -8.39 -7.83 18.62
N LEU A 437 -7.09 -8.08 18.78
CA LEU A 437 -6.10 -8.21 17.72
C LEU A 437 -5.23 -9.43 18.00
N ILE A 438 -4.44 -9.86 17.02
CA ILE A 438 -3.65 -11.10 17.11
C ILE A 438 -2.63 -11.07 18.27
N GLY A 439 -2.07 -9.90 18.56
CA GLY A 439 -1.00 -9.76 19.55
C GLY A 439 -0.01 -8.67 19.17
N GLY A 440 1.25 -8.87 19.56
CA GLY A 440 2.33 -7.91 19.30
C GLY A 440 2.18 -6.57 20.02
N ASN A 441 3.12 -5.67 19.77
CA ASN A 441 3.05 -4.26 20.15
C ASN A 441 3.96 -3.47 19.18
N LEU A 442 3.31 -2.78 18.25
CA LEU A 442 3.94 -2.03 17.17
C LEU A 442 3.38 -0.61 17.15
N PRO A 443 3.77 0.24 18.13
CA PRO A 443 3.43 1.66 18.11
C PRO A 443 4.12 2.35 16.92
N ILE A 444 3.55 3.45 16.44
CA ILE A 444 4.05 4.19 15.28
C ILE A 444 5.54 4.58 15.42
N GLU A 445 6.02 4.90 16.62
CA GLU A 445 7.44 5.22 16.84
C GLU A 445 8.36 4.04 16.51
N LYS A 446 7.93 2.82 16.82
CA LYS A 446 8.65 1.59 16.48
C LYS A 446 8.66 1.35 14.97
N THR A 447 7.52 1.52 14.29
CA THR A 447 7.47 1.48 12.82
C THR A 447 8.41 2.54 12.24
N TYR A 448 8.29 3.79 12.68
CA TYR A 448 9.13 4.90 12.22
C TYR A 448 10.60 4.63 12.46
N SER A 449 11.01 3.89 13.51
CA SER A 449 12.42 3.62 13.82
C SER A 449 13.10 2.57 12.93
N PHE A 450 12.37 1.88 12.05
CA PHE A 450 12.95 0.90 11.12
C PHE A 450 13.94 1.51 10.12
N ASP A 451 15.18 1.04 10.12
CA ASP A 451 16.15 1.32 9.07
C ASP A 451 16.35 0.07 8.20
N PRO A 452 15.85 0.06 6.95
CA PRO A 452 16.01 -1.07 6.04
C PRO A 452 17.42 -1.21 5.45
N LEU A 453 18.25 -0.16 5.49
CA LEU A 453 19.60 -0.16 4.90
C LEU A 453 20.65 0.40 5.89
N PRO A 454 20.84 -0.18 7.08
CA PRO A 454 21.82 0.34 8.02
C PRO A 454 23.22 0.30 7.41
N ASP A 455 24.05 1.30 7.75
CA ASP A 455 25.41 1.46 7.21
C ASP A 455 26.35 0.27 7.53
N THR A 456 25.92 -0.63 8.43
CA THR A 456 26.61 -1.89 8.73
C THR A 456 26.50 -2.93 7.61
N LEU A 457 25.58 -2.75 6.64
CA LEU A 457 25.44 -3.64 5.49
C LEU A 457 26.42 -3.26 4.36
N SER A 458 26.95 -4.27 3.67
CA SER A 458 27.76 -4.05 2.47
C SER A 458 26.94 -3.37 1.37
N VAL A 459 27.64 -2.69 0.44
CA VAL A 459 27.00 -2.05 -0.72
C VAL A 459 26.20 -3.06 -1.55
N ASP A 460 26.76 -4.24 -1.80
CA ASP A 460 26.07 -5.29 -2.58
C ASP A 460 24.76 -5.74 -1.93
N VAL A 461 24.75 -5.95 -0.62
CA VAL A 461 23.51 -6.30 0.11
C VAL A 461 22.50 -5.17 0.02
N ARG A 462 22.94 -3.92 0.17
CA ARG A 462 22.05 -2.75 0.09
C ARG A 462 21.43 -2.60 -1.30
N ASN A 463 22.17 -2.92 -2.36
CA ASN A 463 21.67 -2.83 -3.74
C ASN A 463 20.56 -3.85 -4.05
N HIS A 464 20.54 -4.98 -3.36
CA HIS A 464 19.48 -5.99 -3.51
C HIS A 464 18.24 -5.73 -2.65
N ILE A 465 18.29 -4.79 -1.70
CA ILE A 465 17.10 -4.42 -0.94
C ILE A 465 16.34 -3.36 -1.74
N ILE A 466 15.36 -3.83 -2.52
CA ILE A 466 14.63 -3.01 -3.51
C ILE A 466 13.49 -2.21 -2.89
N GLY A 467 13.07 -2.53 -1.66
CA GLY A 467 12.03 -1.78 -0.98
C GLY A 467 11.51 -2.34 0.34
N VAL A 468 10.43 -1.72 0.81
CA VAL A 468 9.79 -1.98 2.10
C VAL A 468 8.29 -2.12 1.92
N GLN A 469 7.65 -3.00 2.68
CA GLN A 469 6.20 -3.21 2.67
C GLN A 469 5.62 -3.31 4.08
N ALA A 470 4.44 -2.69 4.29
CA ALA A 470 3.56 -2.96 5.43
C ALA A 470 2.57 -4.07 5.09
N ASN A 471 2.33 -4.99 6.03
CA ASN A 471 1.36 -6.06 5.89
C ASN A 471 0.19 -5.85 6.85
N LEU A 472 -1.03 -6.05 6.37
CA LEU A 472 -2.24 -6.13 7.18
C LEU A 472 -2.88 -7.50 7.01
N TRP A 473 -2.61 -8.41 7.95
CA TRP A 473 -3.33 -9.67 8.11
C TRP A 473 -4.66 -9.44 8.84
N THR A 474 -5.67 -10.27 8.56
CA THR A 474 -7.06 -9.91 8.89
C THR A 474 -7.81 -10.96 9.69
N GLU A 475 -7.16 -11.87 10.41
CA GLU A 475 -7.81 -12.82 11.33
C GLU A 475 -8.78 -12.14 12.30
N TYR A 476 -8.37 -10.97 12.81
CA TYR A 476 -9.14 -10.18 13.80
C TYR A 476 -9.62 -8.83 13.26
N ILE A 477 -9.57 -8.64 11.93
CA ILE A 477 -9.90 -7.37 11.27
C ILE A 477 -10.98 -7.63 10.22
N ALA A 478 -12.22 -7.76 10.70
CA ALA A 478 -13.34 -8.17 9.85
C ALA A 478 -14.01 -7.04 9.06
N TYR A 479 -13.69 -5.76 9.35
CA TYR A 479 -14.43 -4.61 8.81
C TYR A 479 -13.51 -3.45 8.36
N PRO A 480 -13.92 -2.68 7.33
CA PRO A 480 -13.21 -1.52 6.80
C PRO A 480 -12.66 -0.52 7.83
N ASN A 481 -13.49 -0.12 8.81
CA ASN A 481 -13.11 0.87 9.81
C ASN A 481 -11.99 0.38 10.74
N LEU A 482 -11.98 -0.91 11.10
CA LEU A 482 -10.90 -1.50 11.90
C LEU A 482 -9.62 -1.65 11.09
N ALA A 483 -9.73 -1.99 9.79
CA ALA A 483 -8.59 -1.98 8.88
C ALA A 483 -7.96 -0.59 8.78
N GLU A 484 -8.77 0.46 8.58
CA GLU A 484 -8.30 1.85 8.60
C GLU A 484 -7.62 2.21 9.93
N TYR A 485 -8.26 1.88 11.06
CA TYR A 485 -7.71 2.11 12.39
C TYR A 485 -6.34 1.45 12.58
N GLN A 486 -6.16 0.23 12.06
CA GLN A 486 -4.88 -0.49 12.14
C GLN A 486 -3.82 0.07 11.18
N LEU A 487 -4.22 0.50 9.99
CA LEU A 487 -3.30 1.07 9.01
C LEU A 487 -2.82 2.47 9.41
N LEU A 488 -3.72 3.30 9.93
CA LEU A 488 -3.49 4.73 10.15
C LEU A 488 -3.30 5.04 11.64
N PRO A 489 -2.25 5.79 12.04
CA PRO A 489 -1.32 6.55 11.18
C PRO A 489 -0.02 5.82 10.81
N ARG A 490 0.12 4.51 11.05
CA ARG A 490 1.39 3.78 10.80
C ARG A 490 1.82 3.75 9.32
N LEU A 491 0.88 3.79 8.37
CA LEU A 491 1.21 3.97 6.94
C LEU A 491 1.99 5.27 6.68
N ALA A 492 1.75 6.33 7.45
CA ALA A 492 2.52 7.56 7.33
C ALA A 492 3.99 7.35 7.72
N ALA A 493 4.25 6.61 8.80
CA ALA A 493 5.60 6.30 9.22
C ALA A 493 6.35 5.41 8.24
N ILE A 494 5.70 4.35 7.72
CA ILE A 494 6.36 3.47 6.76
C ILE A 494 6.56 4.15 5.40
N SER A 495 5.65 5.04 4.99
CA SER A 495 5.81 5.84 3.77
C SER A 495 7.02 6.77 3.83
N GLU A 496 7.34 7.31 5.02
CA GLU A 496 8.57 8.08 5.24
C GLU A 496 9.80 7.21 4.99
N ILE A 497 9.82 5.99 5.52
CA ILE A 497 10.95 5.05 5.36
C ILE A 497 11.11 4.63 3.90
N GLN A 498 9.99 4.41 3.21
CA GLN A 498 9.93 4.04 1.80
C GLN A 498 10.40 5.15 0.85
N TRP A 499 10.19 6.42 1.23
CA TRP A 499 10.41 7.56 0.36
C TRP A 499 11.65 8.39 0.71
N SER A 500 11.84 8.72 1.99
CA SER A 500 12.84 9.67 2.45
C SER A 500 14.14 8.96 2.89
N ASP A 501 15.27 9.55 2.50
CA ASP A 501 16.61 9.17 2.95
C ASP A 501 17.15 10.12 4.04
N LYS A 502 16.32 11.04 4.55
CA LYS A 502 16.71 11.98 5.60
C LYS A 502 16.98 11.26 6.92
N LYS A 503 17.88 11.87 7.71
CA LYS A 503 18.10 11.45 9.10
C LYS A 503 16.77 11.52 9.85
N LYS A 504 16.49 10.44 10.57
CA LYS A 504 15.22 10.23 11.26
C LYS A 504 15.12 11.11 12.50
N ASP A 505 13.99 11.77 12.64
CA ASP A 505 13.67 12.66 13.76
C ASP A 505 12.19 12.49 14.07
N PHE A 506 11.89 11.71 15.12
CA PHE A 506 10.51 11.37 15.45
C PHE A 506 9.69 12.57 15.95
N PRO A 507 10.22 13.46 16.83
CA PRO A 507 9.55 14.72 17.16
C PRO A 507 9.18 15.57 15.94
N GLU A 508 10.10 15.75 14.99
CA GLU A 508 9.84 16.51 13.75
C GLU A 508 8.77 15.83 12.89
N PHE A 509 8.89 14.50 12.71
CA PHE A 509 7.90 13.71 11.99
C PHE A 509 6.52 13.82 12.63
N LYS A 510 6.43 13.78 13.96
CA LYS A 510 5.17 13.90 14.70
C LYS A 510 4.51 15.26 14.44
N GLU A 511 5.26 16.35 14.36
CA GLU A 511 4.74 17.68 14.02
C GLU A 511 4.07 17.68 12.64
N ARG A 512 4.79 17.19 11.61
CA ARG A 512 4.26 17.05 10.25
C ARG A 512 3.05 16.11 10.20
N LEU A 513 3.12 14.98 10.89
CA LEU A 513 2.04 14.01 10.97
C LEU A 513 0.78 14.60 11.62
N THR A 514 0.94 15.44 12.65
CA THR A 514 -0.19 16.14 13.32
C THR A 514 -0.97 17.01 12.34
N ARG A 515 -0.28 17.63 11.37
CA ARG A 515 -0.95 18.35 10.27
C ARG A 515 -1.53 17.38 9.25
N PHE A 516 -0.78 16.34 8.89
CA PHE A 516 -1.16 15.36 7.87
C PHE A 516 -2.44 14.59 8.22
N VAL A 517 -2.69 14.24 9.49
CA VAL A 517 -3.92 13.54 9.87
C VAL A 517 -5.19 14.36 9.68
N ARG A 518 -5.09 15.68 9.45
CA ARG A 518 -6.25 16.49 9.04
C ARG A 518 -6.80 16.08 7.67
N PHE A 519 -5.97 15.47 6.82
CA PHE A 519 -6.47 14.83 5.59
C PHE A 519 -7.30 13.59 5.93
N TYR A 520 -6.97 12.85 6.98
CA TYR A 520 -7.79 11.72 7.44
C TYR A 520 -9.15 12.21 7.93
N ASP A 521 -9.17 13.27 8.73
CA ASP A 521 -10.42 13.91 9.17
C ASP A 521 -11.25 14.41 7.98
N LEU A 522 -10.61 15.05 6.99
CA LEU A 522 -11.27 15.55 5.77
C LEU A 522 -11.96 14.44 4.97
N TYR A 523 -11.33 13.26 4.89
CA TYR A 523 -11.82 12.12 4.13
C TYR A 523 -12.59 11.10 4.97
N ASP A 524 -12.87 11.42 6.24
CA ASP A 524 -13.58 10.55 7.18
C ASP A 524 -12.93 9.16 7.30
N TYR A 525 -11.60 9.14 7.42
CA TYR A 525 -10.84 7.92 7.66
C TYR A 525 -10.73 7.67 9.17
N VAL A 526 -10.93 6.42 9.58
CA VAL A 526 -10.72 6.03 10.98
C VAL A 526 -9.23 5.81 11.23
N TYR A 527 -8.67 6.45 12.24
CA TYR A 527 -7.25 6.28 12.58
C TYR A 527 -7.03 6.23 14.09
N ALA A 528 -5.98 5.53 14.50
CA ALA A 528 -5.57 5.42 15.88
C ALA A 528 -5.02 6.75 16.42
N LYS A 529 -5.43 7.13 17.64
CA LYS A 529 -5.12 8.44 18.23
C LYS A 529 -4.07 8.40 19.35
N HIS A 530 -3.43 7.26 19.60
CA HIS A 530 -2.51 7.07 20.74
C HIS A 530 -1.35 8.07 20.77
N LEU A 531 -0.91 8.55 19.60
CA LEU A 531 0.20 9.49 19.47
C LEU A 531 -0.12 10.90 20.01
N TRP A 532 -1.40 11.29 19.95
CA TRP A 532 -1.92 12.57 20.41
C TRP A 532 -2.75 12.32 21.66
N LYS A 533 -2.07 12.24 22.82
CA LYS A 533 -2.78 12.28 24.10
C LYS A 533 -3.58 13.59 24.16
N LYS A 534 -4.83 13.48 24.60
CA LYS A 534 -5.67 14.64 24.94
C LYS A 534 -5.06 15.43 26.09
#